data_AF-A0A168J5I8-F1
#
_entry.id   AF-A0A168J5I8-F1
#
_cell.length_a   1.000
_cell.length_b   1.000
_cell.length_c   1.000
_cell.angle_alpha   90.00
_cell.angle_beta   90.00
_cell.angle_gamma   90.00
#
_symmetry.space_group_name_H-M   'P 1'
#
loop_
_entity.id
_entity.type
_entity.pdbx_description
1 polymer ?
#
loop_
_entity_poly.entity_id
_entity_poly.type
_entity_poly.pdbx_seq_one_letter_code
_entity_poly.pdbx_strand_id
1 'polypeptide(L)' 'MRDVAQVARAVEQAFSSDKINYGAFGDNMPHVHFHIVPKQKNGPEWGTMFEMNPSANKQLTKEEYQDIIDQIKCHL' A
#
# COMPACT_ATOMS: atom_id res chain seq x y z
N MET A 1 14.26 7.54 3.99
CA MET A 1 14.11 6.08 4.22
C MET A 1 13.46 5.72 5.55
N ARG A 2 13.75 6.40 6.66
CA ARG A 2 13.08 6.14 7.95
C ARG A 2 11.55 6.20 7.86
N ASP A 3 11.02 7.24 7.22
CA ASP A 3 9.57 7.43 7.10
C ASP A 3 8.91 6.31 6.28
N VAL A 4 9.55 5.91 5.18
CA VAL A 4 9.10 4.78 4.34
C VAL A 4 9.07 3.49 5.16
N ALA A 5 10.10 3.22 5.98
CA ALA A 5 10.15 2.04 6.83
C ALA A 5 9.09 2.07 7.96
N GLN A 6 8.84 3.24 8.56
CA GLN A 6 7.81 3.42 9.58
C GLN A 6 6.42 3.17 8.99
N VAL A 7 6.11 3.79 7.85
CA VAL A 7 4.81 3.61 7.18
C VAL A 7 4.62 2.17 6.71
N ALA A 8 5.66 1.54 6.15
CA ALA A 8 5.56 0.14 5.73
C ALA A 8 5.29 -0.82 6.88
N ARG A 9 5.91 -0.59 8.05
CA ARG A 9 5.58 -1.35 9.27
C ARG A 9 4.14 -1.13 9.70
N ALA A 10 3.66 0.12 9.71
CA ALA A 10 2.29 0.44 10.09
C ALA A 10 1.27 -0.25 9.16
N VAL A 11 1.53 -0.21 7.85
CA VAL A 11 0.72 -0.88 6.82
C VAL A 11 0.77 -2.41 6.97
N GLU A 12 1.94 -2.99 7.22
CA GLU A 12 2.07 -4.44 7.45
C GLU A 12 1.23 -4.89 8.64
N GLN A 13 1.26 -4.16 9.75
CA GLN A 13 0.48 -4.45 10.95
C GLN A 13 -1.02 -4.24 10.72
N ALA A 14 -1.40 -3.11 10.12
CA ALA A 14 -2.80 -2.77 9.84
C ALA A 14 -3.49 -3.86 9.02
N PHE A 15 -2.83 -4.38 7.99
CA PHE A 15 -3.43 -5.35 7.07
C PHE A 15 -2.99 -6.79 7.33
N SER A 16 -2.17 -7.04 8.36
CA SER A 16 -1.57 -8.35 8.63
C SER A 16 -1.00 -9.00 7.36
N SER A 17 -0.22 -8.24 6.61
CA SER A 17 0.24 -8.67 5.29
C SER A 17 1.36 -9.72 5.40
N ASP A 18 1.37 -10.67 4.46
CA ASP A 18 2.47 -11.64 4.34
C ASP A 18 3.74 -11.00 3.77
N LYS A 19 3.59 -9.92 2.99
CA LYS A 19 4.70 -9.19 2.39
C LYS A 19 4.34 -7.73 2.09
N ILE A 20 5.33 -6.84 2.21
CA ILE A 20 5.28 -5.48 1.66
C ILE A 20 6.09 -5.41 0.36
N ASN A 21 5.50 -4.81 -0.68
CA ASN A 21 6.22 -4.37 -1.88
C ASN A 21 6.45 -2.86 -1.82
N TYR A 22 7.62 -2.45 -2.33
CA TYR A 22 8.04 -1.06 -2.42
C TYR A 22 8.25 -0.72 -3.89
N GLY A 23 7.80 0.45 -4.33
CA GLY A 23 8.03 0.95 -5.69
C GLY A 23 8.25 2.45 -5.69
N ALA A 24 9.13 2.95 -6.56
CA ALA A 24 9.33 4.38 -6.80
C ALA A 24 9.55 4.57 -8.30
N PHE A 25 8.53 5.08 -8.99
CA PHE A 25 8.49 5.25 -10.43
C PHE A 25 8.20 6.72 -10.75
N GLY A 26 8.78 7.25 -11.82
CA GLY A 26 8.73 8.69 -12.11
C GLY A 26 8.19 9.03 -13.50
N ASP A 27 7.78 8.03 -14.29
CA ASP A 27 7.55 8.18 -15.73
C ASP A 27 6.50 9.25 -16.06
N ASN A 28 5.44 9.34 -15.24
CA ASN A 28 4.33 10.27 -15.44
C ASN A 28 4.30 11.42 -14.41
N MET A 29 5.21 11.44 -13.42
CA MET A 29 5.13 12.36 -12.30
C MET A 29 6.53 12.74 -11.79
N PRO A 30 6.90 14.04 -11.79
CA PRO A 30 8.27 14.47 -11.51
C PRO A 30 8.64 14.44 -10.02
N HIS A 31 7.65 14.34 -9.11
CA HIS A 31 7.93 14.30 -7.68
C HIS A 31 8.24 12.88 -7.22
N VAL A 32 9.24 12.77 -6.33
CA VAL A 32 9.58 11.50 -5.69
C VAL A 32 8.41 11.05 -4.81
N HIS A 33 7.91 9.86 -5.10
CA HIS A 33 6.89 9.19 -4.30
C HIS A 33 7.21 7.71 -4.18
N PHE A 34 6.67 7.08 -3.15
CA PHE A 34 6.87 5.66 -2.88
C PHE A 34 5.50 4.98 -2.79
N HIS A 35 5.36 3.86 -3.48
CA HIS A 35 4.28 2.92 -3.31
C HIS A 35 4.66 1.93 -2.21
N ILE A 36 3.76 1.72 -1.24
CA ILE A 36 3.88 0.73 -0.18
C ILE A 36 2.64 -0.16 -0.29
N VAL A 37 2.83 -1.38 -0.78
CA VAL A 37 1.71 -2.25 -1.17
C VAL A 37 1.72 -3.52 -0.31
N PRO A 38 0.73 -3.71 0.58
CA PRO A 38 0.57 -4.95 1.33
C PRO A 38 0.05 -6.07 0.44
N LYS A 39 0.67 -7.25 0.53
CA LYS A 39 0.28 -8.44 -0.24
C LYS A 39 -0.02 -9.61 0.68
N GLN A 40 -1.04 -10.36 0.28
CA GLN A 40 -1.46 -11.60 0.93
C GLN A 40 -0.98 -12.79 0.09
N LYS A 41 -0.54 -13.86 0.73
CA LYS A 41 -0.12 -15.09 0.07
C LYS A 41 -1.30 -15.68 -0.69
N ASN A 42 -1.06 -16.05 -1.95
CA ASN A 42 -2.09 -16.48 -2.90
C ASN A 42 -3.15 -15.42 -3.23
N GLY A 43 -2.96 -14.16 -2.79
CA GLY A 43 -3.76 -13.02 -3.20
C GLY A 43 -3.36 -12.51 -4.59
N PRO A 44 -4.00 -11.42 -5.05
CA PRO A 44 -3.66 -10.78 -6.32
C PRO A 44 -2.15 -10.53 -6.43
N GLU A 45 -1.61 -10.85 -7.62
CA GLU A 45 -0.23 -10.55 -8.01
C GLU A 45 0.83 -11.20 -7.10
N TRP A 46 0.49 -12.19 -6.27
CA TRP A 46 1.48 -12.82 -5.41
C TRP A 46 2.64 -13.42 -6.22
N GLY A 47 3.87 -13.08 -5.85
CA GLY A 47 5.08 -13.47 -6.59
C GLY A 47 5.42 -12.59 -7.81
N THR A 48 4.61 -11.58 -8.12
CA THR A 48 4.87 -10.60 -9.20
C THR A 48 4.85 -9.16 -8.67
N MET A 49 5.27 -8.21 -9.52
CA MET A 49 5.06 -6.78 -9.28
C MET A 49 3.57 -6.46 -9.19
N PHE A 50 3.20 -5.45 -8.41
CA PHE A 50 1.83 -4.96 -8.36
C PHE A 50 1.47 -4.12 -9.59
N GLU A 51 0.21 -4.16 -10.02
CA GLU A 51 -0.29 -3.32 -11.08
C GLU A 51 -0.50 -1.89 -10.57
N MET A 52 -0.02 -0.90 -11.35
CA MET A 52 -0.14 0.51 -10.98
C MET A 52 -1.58 1.01 -11.02
N ASN A 53 -2.36 0.51 -11.98
CA ASN A 53 -3.74 0.92 -12.23
C ASN A 53 -4.56 -0.33 -12.58
N PRO A 54 -4.88 -1.17 -11.58
CA PRO A 54 -5.61 -2.41 -11.82
C PRO A 54 -7.01 -2.12 -12.36
N SER A 55 -7.49 -2.92 -13.30
CA SER A 55 -8.82 -2.72 -13.91
C SER A 55 -9.97 -2.78 -12.91
N ALA A 56 -9.81 -3.54 -11.83
CA ALA A 56 -10.78 -3.67 -10.75
C ALA A 56 -10.92 -2.41 -9.87
N ASN A 57 -9.98 -1.44 -9.97
CA ASN A 57 -9.80 -0.22 -9.14
C ASN A 57 -11.01 0.18 -8.27
N LYS A 58 -11.20 -0.52 -7.14
CA LYS A 58 -12.36 -0.33 -6.26
C LYS A 58 -12.25 1.04 -5.60
N GLN A 59 -13.19 1.92 -5.93
CA GLN A 59 -13.37 3.18 -5.21
C GLN A 59 -14.12 2.92 -3.91
N LEU A 60 -13.57 3.42 -2.80
CA LEU A 60 -14.20 3.33 -1.48
C LEU A 60 -15.04 4.57 -1.21
N THR A 61 -16.03 4.45 -0.31
CA THR A 61 -16.71 5.63 0.23
C THR A 61 -15.78 6.42 1.15
N LYS A 62 -16.17 7.65 1.49
CA LYS A 62 -15.40 8.48 2.42
C LYS A 62 -15.24 7.81 3.78
N GLU A 63 -16.28 7.12 4.24
CA GLU A 63 -16.32 6.40 5.51
C GLU A 63 -15.38 5.20 5.47
N GLU A 64 -15.44 4.37 4.42
CA GLU A 64 -14.51 3.25 4.22
C GLU A 64 -13.04 3.71 4.16
N TYR A 65 -12.77 4.85 3.50
CA TYR A 65 -11.43 5.44 3.50
C TYR A 65 -11.00 5.90 4.90
N GLN A 66 -11.91 6.51 5.67
CA GLN A 66 -11.62 6.99 7.02
C GLN A 66 -11.28 5.81 7.95
N ASP A 67 -12.03 4.71 7.87
CA ASP A 67 -11.77 3.50 8.65
C ASP A 67 -10.37 2.94 8.37
N ILE A 68 -9.96 2.88 7.09
CA ILE A 68 -8.61 2.44 6.71
C ILE A 68 -7.53 3.40 7.22
N ILE A 69 -7.76 4.72 7.10
CA ILE A 69 -6.83 5.74 7.60
C ILE A 69 -6.61 5.57 9.11
N ASP A 70 -7.69 5.39 9.87
CA ASP A 70 -7.61 5.24 11.32
C ASP A 70 -6.95 3.92 11.72
N GLN A 71 -7.24 2.83 11.00
CA GLN A 71 -6.57 1.55 11.17
C GLN A 71 -5.05 1.65 10.97
N ILE A 72 -4.58 2.34 9.93
CA ILE A 72 -3.14 2.56 9.71
C ILE A 72 -2.54 3.44 10.81
N LYS A 73 -3.25 4.50 11.24
CA LYS A 73 -2.80 5.41 12.30
C LYS A 73 -2.64 4.72 13.65
N CYS A 74 -3.40 3.67 13.94
CA CYS A 74 -3.23 2.87 15.16
C CYS A 74 -1.84 2.20 15.25
N HIS A 75 -1.11 2.09 14.13
CA HIS A 75 0.20 1.43 14.04
C HIS A 75 1.35 2.38 13.68
N LEU A 76 1.11 3.70 13.60
CA LEU A 76 2.13 4.72 13.29
C LEU A 76 2.86 5.23 14.54
#